data_AF-A0A415LDJ4-F1
#
_entry.id   AF-A0A415LDJ4-F1
#
_cell.length_a   1.000
_cell.length_b   1.000
_cell.length_c   1.000
_cell.angle_alpha   90.00
_cell.angle_beta   90.00
_cell.angle_gamma   90.00
#
_symmetry.space_group_name_H-M   'P 1'
#
loop_
_entity.id
_entity.type
_entity.pdbx_description
1 polymer ?
#
loop_
_entity_poly.entity_id
_entity_poly.type
_entity_poly.pdbx_seq_one_letter_code
_entity_poly.pdbx_strand_id
1 'polypeptide(L)' 'MLSVPSYEPSGRENLKEIQISKKNKWCNKKIQELNLPTNVLIALVKRGSENLIPDGSTTILENDIIVLYK' A
#
# COMPACT_ATOMS: atom_id res chain seq x y z
N MET A 1 -35.77 1.21 17.32
CA MET A 1 -34.33 0.91 17.49
C MET A 1 -33.87 0.23 16.20
N LEU A 2 -33.37 1.01 15.23
CA LEU A 2 -32.80 0.42 14.01
C LEU A 2 -31.47 -0.21 14.39
N SER A 3 -31.44 -1.54 14.51
CA SER A 3 -30.19 -2.27 14.56
C SER A 3 -29.63 -2.27 13.15
N VAL A 4 -28.74 -1.33 12.86
CA VAL A 4 -27.87 -1.43 11.69
C VAL A 4 -27.08 -2.72 11.89
N PRO A 5 -27.14 -3.71 11.00
CA PRO A 5 -26.27 -4.87 11.13
C PRO A 5 -24.84 -4.35 11.13
N SER A 6 -24.11 -4.62 12.21
CA SER A 6 -22.68 -4.33 12.29
C SER A 6 -22.04 -4.86 11.03
N TYR A 7 -21.43 -3.98 10.24
CA TYR A 7 -20.58 -4.39 9.14
C TYR A 7 -19.42 -5.18 9.76
N GLU A 8 -19.55 -6.49 9.83
CA GLU A 8 -18.43 -7.38 10.07
C GLU A 8 -17.75 -7.53 8.71
N PRO A 9 -16.53 -6.99 8.49
CA PRO A 9 -15.81 -7.20 7.24
C PRO A 9 -15.55 -8.69 7.11
N SER A 10 -16.45 -9.36 6.39
CA SER A 10 -16.51 -10.80 6.30
C SER A 10 -15.50 -11.23 5.24
N GLY A 11 -14.25 -11.39 5.66
CA GLY A 11 -13.30 -12.26 4.99
C GLY A 11 -12.42 -11.62 3.91
N ARG A 12 -11.12 -11.62 4.20
CA ARG A 12 -10.00 -11.51 3.23
C ARG A 12 -9.89 -10.17 2.52
N GLU A 13 -9.73 -9.11 3.30
CA GLU A 13 -9.03 -7.93 2.79
C GLU A 13 -7.59 -8.37 2.45
N ASN A 14 -7.29 -8.62 1.17
CA ASN A 14 -5.92 -8.89 0.70
C ASN A 14 -5.06 -7.61 0.71
N LEU A 15 -5.40 -6.66 1.57
CA LEU A 15 -4.65 -5.44 1.79
C LEU A 15 -3.48 -5.78 2.70
N LYS A 16 -2.26 -5.57 2.21
CA LYS A 16 -1.04 -5.75 2.99
C LYS A 16 -0.30 -4.43 3.07
N GLU A 17 -0.03 -4.00 4.29
CA GLU A 17 0.82 -2.83 4.55
C GLU A 17 2.28 -3.25 4.70
N ILE A 18 3.18 -2.54 4.05
CA ILE A 18 4.63 -2.74 4.17
C ILE A 18 5.29 -1.42 4.51
N GLN A 19 5.92 -1.35 5.67
CA GLN A 19 6.76 -0.23 6.04
C GLN A 19 8.13 -0.32 5.34
N ILE A 20 8.53 0.75 4.68
CA ILE A 20 9.78 0.83 3.95
C ILE A 20 10.88 1.34 4.89
N SER A 21 11.87 0.49 5.11
CA SER A 21 13.11 0.86 5.80
C SER A 21 14.21 1.21 4.78
N LYS A 22 15.26 1.88 5.24
CA LYS A 22 16.43 2.22 4.41
C LYS A 22 17.10 1.02 3.71
N LYS A 23 16.97 -0.19 4.27
CA LYS A 23 17.52 -1.43 3.72
C LYS A 23 16.55 -2.16 2.77
N ASN A 24 15.34 -1.65 2.60
CA ASN A 24 14.33 -2.25 1.73
C ASN A 24 14.72 -2.05 0.25
N LYS A 25 14.52 -3.10 -0.57
CA LYS A 25 14.84 -3.10 -2.01
C LYS A 25 14.03 -2.10 -2.83
N TRP A 26 12.90 -1.64 -2.29
CA TRP A 26 12.01 -0.67 -2.93
C TRP A 26 12.37 0.78 -2.57
N CYS A 27 13.17 1.00 -1.52
CA CYS A 27 13.58 2.34 -1.13
C CYS A 27 14.40 3.01 -2.26
N ASN A 28 14.07 4.27 -2.56
CA ASN A 28 14.62 5.06 -3.66
C ASN A 28 14.39 4.49 -5.07
N LYS A 29 13.34 3.67 -5.26
CA LYS A 29 12.91 3.19 -6.58
C LYS A 29 11.55 3.77 -6.94
N LYS A 30 11.33 4.01 -8.23
CA LYS A 30 9.99 4.31 -8.74
C LYS A 30 9.16 3.04 -8.78
N ILE A 31 7.85 3.18 -8.62
CA ILE A 31 6.92 2.04 -8.66
C ILE A 31 7.02 1.26 -9.97
N GLN A 32 7.18 1.94 -11.11
CA GLN A 32 7.37 1.28 -12.41
C GLN A 32 8.67 0.47 -12.54
N GLU A 33 9.66 0.73 -11.68
CA GLU A 33 10.93 -0.01 -11.65
C GLU A 33 10.88 -1.23 -10.71
N LEU A 34 9.75 -1.42 -10.01
CA LEU A 34 9.56 -2.55 -9.12
C LEU A 34 9.11 -3.76 -9.91
N ASN A 35 9.79 -4.89 -9.69
CA ASN A 35 9.33 -6.18 -10.17
C ASN A 35 8.22 -6.71 -9.26
N LEU A 36 7.03 -6.12 -9.39
CA LEU A 36 5.82 -6.58 -8.69
C LEU A 36 5.19 -7.77 -9.44
N PRO A 37 4.64 -8.76 -8.72
CA PRO A 37 3.81 -9.79 -9.34
C PRO A 37 2.60 -9.18 -10.06
N THR A 38 2.16 -9.80 -11.15
CA THR A 38 1.01 -9.34 -11.96
C THR A 38 -0.32 -9.29 -11.21
N ASN A 39 -0.42 -9.98 -10.08
CA ASN A 39 -1.58 -9.97 -9.20
C ASN A 39 -1.39 -9.05 -7.98
N VAL A 40 -0.43 -8.14 -7.99
CA VAL A 40 -0.20 -7.19 -6.89
C VAL A 40 -0.32 -5.77 -7.41
N LEU A 41 -1.18 -4.98 -6.77
CA LEU A 41 -1.36 -3.56 -7.05
C LEU A 41 -0.93 -2.75 -5.82
N ILE A 42 -0.14 -1.69 -6.02
CA ILE A 42 0.05 -0.69 -4.97
C ILE A 42 -1.17 0.23 -4.99
N ALA A 43 -2.02 0.12 -3.98
CA ALA A 43 -3.25 0.91 -3.86
C ALA A 43 -2.97 2.31 -3.27
N LEU A 44 -2.04 2.40 -2.32
CA LEU A 44 -1.76 3.64 -1.59
C LEU A 44 -0.33 3.69 -1.07
N VAL A 45 0.25 4.89 -1.03
CA VAL A 45 1.48 5.17 -0.29
C VAL A 45 1.17 6.16 0.83
N LYS A 46 1.36 5.76 2.08
CA LYS A 46 1.24 6.67 3.23
C LYS A 46 2.63 7.21 3.55
N ARG A 47 2.80 8.53 3.51
CA ARG A 47 4.07 9.21 3.82
C ARG A 47 3.84 10.18 4.96
N GLY A 48 4.35 9.81 6.15
CA GLY A 48 4.03 10.54 7.37
C GLY A 48 2.53 10.56 7.63
N SER A 49 1.91 11.73 7.50
CA SER A 49 0.47 11.95 7.73
C SER A 49 -0.36 12.03 6.45
N GLU A 50 0.28 11.94 5.28
CA GLU A 50 -0.38 12.10 3.98
C GLU A 50 -0.59 10.76 3.27
N ASN A 51 -1.70 10.67 2.54
CA ASN A 51 -2.05 9.53 1.70
C ASN A 51 -1.85 9.94 0.23
N LEU A 52 -0.87 9.33 -0.43
CA LEU A 52 -0.55 9.59 -1.83
C LEU A 52 -1.14 8.48 -2.71
N ILE A 53 -1.84 8.87 -3.76
CA ILE A 53 -2.25 7.96 -4.84
C ILE A 53 -1.01 7.71 -5.71
N PRO A 54 -0.47 6.48 -5.72
CA PRO A 54 0.75 6.20 -6.44
C PRO A 54 0.50 6.13 -7.94
N ASP A 55 1.47 6.62 -8.70
CA ASP A 55 1.62 6.39 -10.12
C ASP A 55 2.95 5.67 -10.42
N GLY A 56 3.20 5.28 -11.68
CA GLY A 56 4.45 4.63 -12.06
C GLY A 56 5.70 5.47 -11.78
N SER A 57 5.59 6.80 -11.72
CA SER A 57 6.68 7.74 -11.45
C SER A 57 6.93 7.99 -9.95
N THR A 58 5.99 7.59 -9.10
CA THR A 58 6.06 7.75 -7.66
C THR A 58 7.26 6.99 -7.12
N THR A 59 8.16 7.73 -6.45
CA THR A 59 9.36 7.17 -5.82
C THR A 59 9.04 6.79 -4.39
N ILE A 60 9.31 5.53 -4.05
CA ILE A 60 9.18 5.00 -2.70
C ILE A 60 10.37 5.47 -1.87
N LEU A 61 10.11 6.06 -0.72
CA LEU A 61 11.11 6.59 0.20
C LEU A 61 11.10 5.84 1.54
N GLU A 62 12.13 6.06 2.33
CA GLU A 62 12.19 5.57 3.71
C GLU A 62 11.02 6.13 4.53
N ASN A 63 10.46 5.31 5.41
CA ASN A 63 9.28 5.58 6.24
C ASN A 63 7.95 5.63 5.50
N ASP A 64 7.93 5.35 4.19
CA ASP A 64 6.67 5.11 3.49
C ASP A 64 5.99 3.83 3.98
N ILE A 65 4.67 3.83 4.02
CA ILE A 65 3.86 2.63 4.21
C ILE A 65 3.14 2.35 2.89
N ILE A 66 3.53 1.25 2.26
CA ILE A 66 2.97 0.81 0.98
C ILE A 66 1.80 -0.12 1.25
N VAL A 67 0.63 0.24 0.78
CA VAL A 67 -0.58 -0.60 0.84
C VAL A 67 -0.70 -1.36 -0.47
N LEU A 68 -0.58 -2.68 -0.39
CA LEU A 68 -0.68 -3.60 -1.50
C LEU A 68 -2.04 -4.27 -1.50
N TYR A 69 -2.65 -4.44 -2.67
CA TYR A 69 -3.83 -5.25 -2.88
C TYR A 69 -3.47 -6.46 -3.74
N LYS A 70 -4.00 -7.63 -3.38
CA LYS A 70 -3.77 -8.91 -4.08
C LYS A 70 -5.07 -9.61 -4.47
#